data_AF-A0A084IKJ9-F1
#
_entry.id   AF-A0A084IKJ9-F1
#
_cell.length_a   1.000
_cell.length_b   1.000
_cell.length_c   1.000
_cell.angle_alpha   90.00
_cell.angle_beta   90.00
_cell.angle_gamma   90.00
#
_symmetry.space_group_name_H-M   'P 1'
#
loop_
_entity.id
_entity.type
_entity.pdbx_description
1 polymer ?
#
loop_
_entity_poly.entity_id
_entity_poly.type
_entity_poly.pdbx_seq_one_letter_code
_entity_poly.pdbx_strand_id
1 'polypeptide(L)'
;MKYKNLQSLVVGFATLCLMAIAVSPAQAALQVDITKSSDSAIPIAIVPFGSSQGQQMPVDVAQIASNDLASTGLFKIFPRGNMLAKPSSPDQVNYDNWRTQHVDNLVVGSASPNGQGGYKITFNLLDAAQGQSVASYQLNAGPNQLRQAGHTIANLLYQRFTGKKGYFLSRIAYVTVTGSSADKRQFRLVVSDYDGSHPSTVYSSQDPIMSPAWSPDGKKLAYVAFNVYKGVSSVRVQDLATGKVRTIASGSGVNGAPAWSPDGNRIALTKSQNGDSNIYVYNLSTGQMQQLTHSSSIDTEAAWSPDGQKIAFTSDRGGKPQIYEMSSHGGQVQRLTYDGQSNQRPDFSPDGKLLAMVQQSANGFRIAVMNLANNNVRVVSDGPLDDSPAFAPNGQAILYATQGSSNSLATVSVDGKAKSTLSQAGEVREPAWGPLGY
;
A
#
# COMPACT_ATOMS: atom_id res chain seq x y z
N MET A 1 -56.87 46.94 -32.45
CA MET A 1 -56.23 47.97 -33.29
C MET A 1 -54.87 48.27 -32.67
N LYS A 2 -53.67 48.13 -33.25
CA LYS A 2 -53.09 47.80 -34.58
C LYS A 2 -51.70 47.18 -34.24
N TYR A 3 -51.36 45.95 -34.62
CA TYR A 3 -50.66 45.52 -35.86
C TYR A 3 -49.48 46.39 -36.31
N LYS A 4 -48.23 45.88 -36.27
CA LYS A 4 -47.49 45.39 -37.47
C LYS A 4 -46.00 45.05 -37.22
N ASN A 5 -45.61 43.89 -37.76
CA ASN A 5 -44.26 43.43 -38.11
C ASN A 5 -43.59 44.32 -39.17
N LEU A 6 -42.25 44.28 -39.33
CA LEU A 6 -41.53 43.50 -40.38
C LEU A 6 -40.04 43.93 -40.57
N GLN A 7 -39.20 42.96 -40.99
CA GLN A 7 -37.86 43.03 -41.65
C GLN A 7 -36.64 43.05 -40.68
N SER A 8 -35.60 42.19 -40.78
CA SER A 8 -34.95 41.62 -41.98
C SER A 8 -34.17 40.32 -41.71
N LEU A 9 -34.20 39.47 -42.74
CA LEU A 9 -33.34 38.34 -43.15
C LEU A 9 -31.84 38.40 -42.77
N VAL A 10 -31.24 37.30 -42.26
CA VAL A 10 -29.96 36.71 -42.74
C VAL A 10 -29.93 35.21 -42.43
N VAL A 11 -29.71 34.42 -43.47
CA VAL A 11 -29.44 32.97 -43.48
C VAL A 11 -28.00 32.71 -43.04
N GLY A 12 -27.78 31.75 -42.15
CA GLY A 12 -26.44 31.26 -41.81
C GLY A 12 -26.50 29.81 -41.34
N PHE A 13 -26.23 28.88 -42.27
CA PHE A 13 -26.00 27.45 -42.01
C PHE A 13 -24.85 27.29 -41.01
N ALA A 14 -25.10 26.74 -39.83
CA ALA A 14 -24.06 26.27 -38.92
C ALA A 14 -24.20 24.75 -38.78
N THR A 15 -23.32 24.05 -39.48
CA THR A 15 -23.11 22.61 -39.41
C THR A 15 -22.78 22.23 -37.97
N LEU A 16 -23.72 21.59 -37.26
CA LEU A 16 -23.53 21.08 -35.92
C LEU A 16 -22.63 19.83 -36.00
N CYS A 17 -21.31 20.01 -35.94
CA CYS A 17 -20.39 18.91 -35.66
C CYS A 17 -20.60 18.47 -34.22
N LEU A 18 -21.38 17.41 -34.01
CA LEU A 18 -21.34 16.62 -32.77
C LEU A 18 -19.94 15.97 -32.68
N MET A 19 -18.98 16.67 -32.06
CA MET A 19 -17.84 15.98 -31.45
C MET A 19 -18.38 15.21 -30.25
N ALA A 20 -18.58 13.91 -30.43
CA ALA A 20 -18.67 12.98 -29.31
C ALA A 20 -17.32 13.03 -28.58
N ILE A 21 -17.22 13.89 -27.57
CA ILE A 21 -16.13 13.83 -26.60
C ILE A 21 -16.34 12.50 -25.85
N ALA A 22 -15.60 11.48 -26.24
CA ALA A 22 -15.42 10.30 -25.42
C ALA A 22 -14.76 10.78 -24.11
N VAL A 23 -15.59 11.05 -23.10
CA VAL A 23 -15.10 11.27 -21.74
C VAL A 23 -14.55 9.93 -21.29
N SER A 24 -13.25 9.73 -21.44
CA SER A 24 -12.56 8.64 -20.77
C SER A 24 -12.86 8.79 -19.28
N PRO A 25 -13.36 7.76 -18.58
CA PRO A 25 -13.52 7.85 -17.14
C PRO A 25 -12.14 8.17 -16.56
N ALA A 26 -12.02 9.29 -15.86
CA ALA A 26 -10.79 9.65 -15.16
C ALA A 26 -10.42 8.47 -14.25
N GLN A 27 -9.27 7.84 -14.53
CA GLN A 27 -8.81 6.68 -13.77
C GLN A 27 -8.49 7.14 -12.34
N ALA A 28 -9.25 6.64 -11.38
CA ALA A 28 -9.04 6.88 -9.95
C ALA A 28 -8.04 5.88 -9.31
N ALA A 29 -7.23 5.20 -10.13
CA ALA A 29 -6.20 4.27 -9.67
C ALA A 29 -4.90 5.04 -9.38
N LEU A 30 -4.10 4.54 -8.43
CA LEU A 30 -2.77 5.10 -8.20
C LEU A 30 -1.84 4.69 -9.35
N GLN A 31 -1.06 5.65 -9.84
CA GLN A 31 0.05 5.41 -10.74
C GLN A 31 1.32 5.20 -9.92
N VAL A 32 2.02 4.10 -10.20
CA VAL A 32 3.30 3.77 -9.57
C VAL A 32 4.44 4.31 -10.43
N ASP A 33 5.24 5.21 -9.86
CA ASP A 33 6.45 5.75 -10.49
C ASP A 33 7.68 5.36 -9.67
N ILE A 34 8.67 4.75 -10.31
CA ILE A 34 9.93 4.37 -9.65
C ILE A 34 10.85 5.59 -9.64
N THR A 35 11.14 6.12 -8.46
CA THR A 35 11.93 7.35 -8.29
C THR A 35 13.39 7.07 -8.03
N LYS A 36 13.72 5.90 -7.43
CA LYS A 36 15.10 5.48 -7.19
C LYS A 36 15.23 3.96 -7.18
N SER A 37 16.26 3.46 -7.86
CA SER A 37 16.64 2.03 -7.88
C SER A 37 17.98 1.81 -7.16
N SER A 38 18.24 0.57 -6.71
CA SER A 38 19.49 0.20 -6.05
C SER A 38 20.62 -0.03 -7.08
N ASP A 39 21.84 0.41 -6.77
CA ASP A 39 23.03 0.19 -7.62
C ASP A 39 23.39 -1.30 -7.79
N SER A 40 22.97 -2.14 -6.84
CA SER A 40 23.17 -3.59 -6.86
C SER A 40 21.93 -4.37 -7.33
N ALA A 41 21.04 -3.73 -8.08
CA ALA A 41 19.81 -4.36 -8.55
C ALA A 41 20.11 -5.53 -9.51
N ILE A 42 19.38 -6.63 -9.34
CA ILE A 42 19.50 -7.87 -10.11
C ILE A 42 18.99 -7.64 -11.54
N PRO A 43 19.86 -7.71 -12.57
CA PRO A 43 19.42 -7.58 -13.95
C PRO A 43 18.54 -8.77 -14.34
N ILE A 44 17.37 -8.50 -14.91
CA ILE A 44 16.43 -9.53 -15.37
C ILE A 44 15.65 -9.06 -16.59
N ALA A 45 15.52 -9.94 -17.59
CA ALA A 45 14.62 -9.72 -18.72
C ALA A 45 13.38 -10.61 -18.57
N ILE A 46 12.19 -10.01 -18.66
CA ILE A 46 10.93 -10.76 -18.71
C ILE A 46 10.29 -10.52 -20.07
N VAL A 47 10.38 -11.54 -20.92
CA VAL A 47 9.87 -11.49 -22.29
C VAL A 47 8.34 -11.47 -22.27
N PRO A 48 7.66 -10.71 -23.15
CA PRO A 48 6.22 -10.83 -23.32
C PRO A 48 5.83 -12.29 -23.58
N PHE A 49 4.90 -12.83 -22.80
CA PHE A 49 4.53 -14.24 -22.93
C PHE A 49 3.80 -14.48 -24.25
N GLY A 50 4.22 -15.53 -24.95
CA GLY A 50 3.59 -15.93 -26.22
C GLY A 50 2.18 -16.46 -26.02
N SER A 51 1.35 -16.34 -27.04
CA SER A 51 0.03 -16.97 -27.09
C SER A 51 0.09 -18.28 -27.89
N SER A 52 -0.55 -19.33 -27.37
CA SER A 52 -0.87 -20.47 -28.22
C SER A 52 -1.99 -20.08 -29.20
N GLN A 53 -1.87 -20.45 -30.47
CA GLN A 53 -2.91 -20.26 -31.51
C GLN A 53 -3.21 -18.80 -31.90
N GLY A 54 -2.29 -17.86 -31.66
CA GLY A 54 -2.42 -16.47 -32.13
C GLY A 54 -3.44 -15.62 -31.36
N GLN A 55 -4.14 -16.16 -30.36
CA GLN A 55 -5.03 -15.39 -29.48
C GLN A 55 -4.24 -14.64 -28.42
N GLN A 56 -4.07 -13.34 -28.59
CA GLN A 56 -3.43 -12.50 -27.59
C GLN A 56 -4.21 -12.54 -26.26
N MET A 57 -3.49 -12.68 -25.14
CA MET A 57 -4.10 -12.58 -23.81
C MET A 57 -4.70 -11.17 -23.61
N PRO A 58 -5.84 -11.05 -22.93
CA PRO A 58 -6.43 -9.75 -22.63
C PRO A 58 -5.61 -8.94 -21.62
N VAL A 59 -4.72 -9.58 -20.87
CA VAL A 59 -3.85 -8.96 -19.86
C VAL A 59 -2.41 -9.44 -20.07
N ASP A 60 -1.46 -8.52 -20.11
CA ASP A 60 -0.02 -8.82 -20.19
C ASP A 60 0.53 -9.16 -18.80
N VAL A 61 0.43 -10.44 -18.43
CA VAL A 61 0.90 -10.95 -17.12
C VAL A 61 2.39 -10.76 -16.90
N ALA A 62 3.19 -10.79 -17.98
CA ALA A 62 4.62 -10.58 -17.93
C ALA A 62 4.97 -9.11 -17.66
N GLN A 63 4.12 -8.16 -18.10
CA GLN A 63 4.31 -6.73 -17.82
C GLN A 63 3.99 -6.44 -16.37
N ILE A 64 2.93 -7.03 -15.82
CA ILE A 64 2.61 -6.95 -14.40
C ILE A 64 3.78 -7.48 -13.58
N ALA A 65 4.29 -8.67 -13.91
CA ALA A 65 5.42 -9.25 -13.20
C ALA A 65 6.68 -8.36 -13.27
N SER A 66 6.92 -7.74 -14.43
CA SER A 66 8.02 -6.78 -14.61
C SER A 66 7.86 -5.54 -13.71
N ASN A 67 6.66 -4.95 -13.70
CA ASN A 67 6.37 -3.76 -12.89
C ASN A 67 6.51 -4.06 -11.40
N ASP A 68 6.02 -5.23 -10.96
CA ASP A 68 6.11 -5.67 -9.58
C ASP A 68 7.57 -5.80 -9.11
N LEU A 69 8.39 -6.54 -9.85
CA LEU A 69 9.80 -6.69 -9.51
C LEU A 69 10.54 -5.35 -9.57
N ALA A 70 10.26 -4.51 -10.56
CA ALA A 70 10.83 -3.18 -10.67
C ALA A 70 10.48 -2.29 -9.47
N SER A 71 9.24 -2.36 -8.98
CA SER A 71 8.75 -1.54 -7.86
C SER A 71 9.54 -1.75 -6.57
N THR A 72 10.18 -2.91 -6.42
CA THR A 72 11.03 -3.22 -5.26
C THR A 72 12.38 -2.50 -5.30
N GLY A 73 12.79 -2.01 -6.48
CA GLY A 73 14.15 -1.53 -6.80
C GLY A 73 15.28 -2.53 -6.55
N LEU A 74 14.96 -3.79 -6.24
CA LEU A 74 15.90 -4.91 -6.17
C LEU A 74 16.19 -5.50 -7.55
N PHE A 75 15.35 -5.22 -8.54
CA PHE A 75 15.47 -5.74 -9.90
C PHE A 75 15.62 -4.62 -10.91
N LYS A 76 16.55 -4.81 -11.85
CA LYS A 76 16.75 -3.95 -13.00
C LYS A 76 16.14 -4.63 -14.22
N ILE A 77 14.93 -4.21 -14.59
CA ILE A 77 14.20 -4.80 -15.71
C ILE A 77 14.83 -4.39 -17.03
N PHE A 78 15.17 -5.37 -17.87
CA PHE A 78 15.64 -5.13 -19.21
C PHE A 78 14.48 -4.60 -20.09
N PRO A 79 14.62 -3.43 -20.75
CA PRO A 79 13.54 -2.83 -21.52
C PRO A 79 13.09 -3.70 -22.69
N ARG A 80 11.78 -3.97 -22.79
CA ARG A 80 11.19 -4.80 -23.85
C ARG A 80 11.41 -4.28 -25.27
N GLY A 81 11.50 -2.96 -25.44
CA GLY A 81 11.81 -2.32 -26.72
C GLY A 81 13.23 -2.59 -27.22
N ASN A 82 14.14 -2.95 -26.31
CA ASN A 82 15.54 -3.21 -26.63
C ASN A 82 15.80 -4.70 -26.89
N MET A 83 14.85 -5.60 -26.64
CA MET A 83 15.05 -7.04 -26.80
C MET A 83 15.26 -7.41 -28.27
N LEU A 84 16.37 -8.09 -28.58
CA LEU A 84 16.67 -8.56 -29.96
C LEU A 84 15.71 -9.65 -30.43
N ALA A 85 15.16 -10.42 -29.50
CA ALA A 85 14.19 -11.48 -29.77
C ALA A 85 13.17 -11.57 -28.63
N LYS A 86 11.98 -12.12 -28.92
CA LYS A 86 10.90 -12.34 -27.95
C LYS A 86 10.48 -13.82 -27.93
N PRO A 87 11.36 -14.73 -27.48
CA PRO A 87 11.07 -16.16 -27.41
C PRO A 87 9.97 -16.44 -26.37
N SER A 88 9.12 -17.41 -26.67
CA SER A 88 7.98 -17.83 -25.83
C SER A 88 8.20 -19.18 -25.13
N SER A 89 9.29 -19.88 -25.47
CA SER A 89 9.71 -21.13 -24.84
C SER A 89 11.24 -21.22 -24.79
N PRO A 90 11.82 -22.05 -23.90
CA PRO A 90 13.27 -22.22 -23.81
C PRO A 90 13.92 -22.65 -25.12
N ASP A 91 13.27 -23.53 -25.90
CA ASP A 91 13.81 -24.05 -27.17
C ASP A 91 13.93 -22.98 -28.27
N GLN A 92 13.24 -21.85 -28.12
CA GLN A 92 13.32 -20.69 -29.04
C GLN A 92 14.44 -19.71 -28.67
N VAL A 93 15.11 -19.90 -27.53
CA VAL A 93 16.08 -18.95 -27.00
C VAL A 93 17.43 -19.15 -27.69
N ASN A 94 17.87 -18.13 -28.43
CA ASN A 94 19.28 -17.96 -28.74
C ASN A 94 19.96 -17.20 -27.60
N TYR A 95 20.74 -17.90 -26.78
CA TYR A 95 21.39 -17.33 -25.60
C TYR A 95 22.43 -16.26 -25.92
N ASP A 96 23.07 -16.29 -27.09
CA ASP A 96 24.10 -15.31 -27.46
C ASP A 96 23.52 -13.90 -27.63
N ASN A 97 22.25 -13.81 -28.08
CA ASN A 97 21.53 -12.54 -28.14
C ASN A 97 21.44 -11.87 -26.76
N TRP A 98 21.19 -12.66 -25.71
CA TRP A 98 21.00 -12.15 -24.35
C TRP A 98 22.33 -11.86 -23.65
N ARG A 99 23.35 -12.71 -23.84
CA ARG A 99 24.72 -12.45 -23.35
C ARG A 99 25.28 -11.15 -23.90
N THR A 100 25.06 -10.88 -25.20
CA THR A 100 25.48 -9.62 -25.85
C THR A 100 24.78 -8.39 -25.25
N GLN A 101 23.58 -8.57 -24.71
CA GLN A 101 22.81 -7.52 -24.04
C GLN A 101 23.07 -7.45 -22.53
N HIS A 102 24.04 -8.22 -22.02
CA HIS A 102 24.38 -8.36 -20.60
C HIS A 102 23.16 -8.74 -19.74
N VAL A 103 22.35 -9.66 -20.26
CA VAL A 103 21.20 -10.23 -19.56
C VAL A 103 21.52 -11.67 -19.20
N ASP A 104 21.76 -11.93 -17.91
CA ASP A 104 22.02 -13.27 -17.39
C ASP A 104 20.73 -13.96 -16.93
N ASN A 105 19.80 -13.23 -16.31
CA ASN A 105 18.52 -13.78 -15.86
C ASN A 105 17.44 -13.50 -16.90
N LEU A 106 16.92 -14.56 -17.52
CA LEU A 106 15.92 -14.47 -18.57
C LEU A 106 14.65 -15.23 -18.20
N VAL A 107 13.49 -14.59 -18.30
CA VAL A 107 12.18 -15.21 -18.10
C VAL A 107 11.46 -15.27 -19.43
N VAL A 108 11.15 -16.48 -19.88
CA VAL A 108 10.35 -16.76 -21.08
C VAL A 108 9.13 -17.57 -20.71
N GLY A 109 8.03 -17.35 -21.40
CA GLY A 109 6.80 -18.07 -21.10
C GLY A 109 5.75 -17.95 -22.19
N SER A 110 4.71 -18.74 -22.01
CA SER A 110 3.54 -18.77 -22.88
C SER A 110 2.28 -18.97 -22.06
N ALA A 111 1.16 -18.59 -22.67
CA ALA A 111 -0.16 -18.84 -22.13
C ALA A 111 -1.06 -19.47 -23.20
N SER A 112 -1.87 -20.43 -22.77
CA SER A 112 -2.87 -21.08 -23.61
C SER A 112 -4.24 -21.04 -22.95
N PRO A 113 -5.33 -20.87 -23.72
CA PRO A 113 -6.69 -21.00 -23.18
C PRO A 113 -6.88 -22.34 -22.46
N ASN A 114 -7.60 -22.34 -21.34
CA ASN A 114 -7.83 -23.51 -20.49
C ASN A 114 -9.28 -23.59 -19.98
N GLY A 115 -10.24 -23.67 -20.91
CA GLY A 115 -11.67 -23.84 -20.62
C GLY A 115 -12.31 -22.64 -19.90
N GLN A 116 -13.62 -22.42 -20.10
CA GLN A 116 -14.41 -21.40 -19.38
C GLN A 116 -13.81 -19.97 -19.36
N GLY A 117 -12.98 -19.60 -20.35
CA GLY A 117 -12.30 -18.29 -20.41
C GLY A 117 -11.03 -18.17 -19.54
N GLY A 118 -10.58 -19.26 -18.91
CA GLY A 118 -9.33 -19.31 -18.18
C GLY A 118 -8.11 -19.51 -19.08
N TYR A 119 -6.92 -19.37 -18.48
CA TYR A 119 -5.63 -19.55 -19.12
C TYR A 119 -4.72 -20.46 -18.29
N LYS A 120 -4.00 -21.34 -18.96
CA LYS A 120 -2.85 -22.07 -18.44
C LYS A 120 -1.60 -21.29 -18.84
N ILE A 121 -0.82 -20.85 -17.86
CA ILE A 121 0.40 -20.05 -18.05
C ILE A 121 1.59 -20.90 -17.66
N THR A 122 2.58 -21.02 -18.55
CA THR A 122 3.83 -21.74 -18.29
C THR A 122 4.99 -20.78 -18.50
N PHE A 123 5.94 -20.72 -17.57
CA PHE A 123 7.12 -19.87 -17.71
C PHE A 123 8.35 -20.52 -17.12
N ASN A 124 9.52 -20.11 -17.62
CA ASN A 124 10.81 -20.63 -17.23
C ASN A 124 11.73 -19.47 -16.88
N LEU A 125 12.46 -19.62 -15.78
CA LEU A 125 13.62 -18.80 -15.47
C LEU A 125 14.85 -19.53 -16.04
N LEU A 126 15.60 -18.83 -16.89
CA LEU A 126 16.77 -19.32 -17.58
C LEU A 126 18.01 -18.54 -17.12
N ASP A 127 19.13 -19.24 -17.05
CA ASP A 127 20.46 -18.65 -16.93
C ASP A 127 21.01 -18.52 -18.36
N ALA A 128 21.01 -17.31 -18.89
CA ALA A 128 21.48 -17.04 -20.24
C ALA A 128 23.00 -17.08 -20.35
N ALA A 129 23.74 -16.85 -19.27
CA ALA A 129 25.19 -17.01 -19.26
C ALA A 129 25.56 -18.48 -19.46
N GLN A 130 24.90 -19.38 -18.73
CA GLN A 130 25.16 -20.83 -18.78
C GLN A 130 24.35 -21.57 -19.85
N GLY A 131 23.32 -20.94 -20.43
CA GLY A 131 22.50 -21.51 -21.48
C GLY A 131 21.57 -22.63 -21.00
N GLN A 132 21.07 -22.54 -19.76
CA GLN A 132 20.27 -23.60 -19.14
C GLN A 132 19.02 -23.09 -18.42
N SER A 133 18.06 -24.00 -18.23
CA SER A 133 16.87 -23.72 -17.42
C SER A 133 17.17 -23.85 -15.93
N VAL A 134 16.82 -22.82 -15.17
CA VAL A 134 17.00 -22.77 -13.71
C VAL A 134 15.75 -23.27 -13.00
N ALA A 135 14.58 -22.92 -13.51
CA ALA A 135 13.29 -23.33 -12.95
C ALA A 135 12.18 -23.24 -14.00
N SER A 136 11.19 -24.11 -13.88
CA SER A 136 9.97 -24.12 -14.70
C SER A 136 8.74 -24.09 -13.80
N TYR A 137 7.75 -23.30 -14.19
CA TYR A 137 6.54 -23.07 -13.41
C TYR A 137 5.31 -23.15 -14.31
N GLN A 138 4.20 -23.58 -13.71
CA GLN A 138 2.90 -23.65 -14.36
C GLN A 138 1.82 -23.11 -13.43
N LEU A 139 0.95 -22.25 -13.96
CA LEU A 139 -0.14 -21.59 -13.24
C LEU A 139 -1.44 -21.77 -14.03
N ASN A 140 -2.57 -21.86 -13.33
CA ASN A 140 -3.88 -21.73 -13.93
C ASN A 140 -4.53 -20.44 -13.44
N ALA A 141 -5.04 -19.63 -14.37
CA ALA A 141 -5.76 -18.41 -14.08
C ALA A 141 -7.18 -18.52 -14.63
N GLY A 142 -8.19 -18.31 -13.79
CA GLY A 142 -9.56 -18.11 -14.26
C GLY A 142 -9.74 -16.81 -15.07
N PRO A 143 -10.94 -16.57 -15.62
CA PRO A 143 -11.22 -15.45 -16.53
C PRO A 143 -10.82 -14.06 -16.00
N ASN A 144 -11.01 -13.83 -14.70
CA ASN A 144 -10.73 -12.55 -14.04
C ASN A 144 -9.48 -12.62 -13.14
N GLN A 145 -8.62 -13.61 -13.35
CA GLN A 145 -7.46 -13.88 -12.48
C GLN A 145 -6.10 -13.64 -13.15
N LEU A 146 -6.07 -13.17 -14.40
CA LEU A 146 -4.82 -12.96 -15.12
C LEU A 146 -3.91 -11.93 -14.44
N ARG A 147 -4.49 -10.92 -13.79
CA ARG A 147 -3.71 -9.96 -13.02
C ARG A 147 -3.03 -10.60 -11.81
N GLN A 148 -3.81 -11.35 -11.02
CA GLN A 148 -3.30 -12.12 -9.89
C GLN A 148 -2.24 -13.12 -10.36
N ALA A 149 -2.38 -13.70 -11.55
CA ALA A 149 -1.36 -14.55 -12.15
C ALA A 149 -0.05 -13.78 -12.42
N GLY A 150 -0.13 -12.54 -12.95
CA GLY A 150 1.02 -11.64 -13.08
C GLY A 150 1.74 -11.40 -11.75
N HIS A 151 0.99 -11.04 -10.71
CA HIS A 151 1.53 -10.87 -9.35
C HIS A 151 2.10 -12.16 -8.77
N THR A 152 1.50 -13.31 -9.08
CA THR A 152 2.00 -14.62 -8.67
C THR A 152 3.33 -14.95 -9.34
N ILE A 153 3.48 -14.66 -10.63
CA ILE A 153 4.75 -14.81 -11.36
C ILE A 153 5.83 -13.97 -10.67
N ALA A 154 5.55 -12.70 -10.36
CA ALA A 154 6.50 -11.85 -9.64
C ALA A 154 6.83 -12.40 -8.25
N ASN A 155 5.85 -12.89 -7.49
CA ASN A 155 6.10 -13.49 -6.17
C ASN A 155 7.03 -14.70 -6.26
N LEU A 156 6.83 -15.58 -7.25
CA LEU A 156 7.68 -16.75 -7.48
C LEU A 156 9.11 -16.35 -7.85
N LEU A 157 9.27 -15.38 -8.76
CA LEU A 157 10.59 -14.86 -9.14
C LEU A 157 11.27 -14.17 -7.95
N TYR A 158 10.56 -13.28 -7.26
CA TYR A 158 11.06 -12.58 -6.08
C TYR A 158 11.54 -13.55 -5.01
N GLN A 159 10.76 -14.59 -4.71
CA GLN A 159 11.14 -15.61 -3.74
C GLN A 159 12.34 -16.43 -4.20
N ARG A 160 12.45 -16.73 -5.49
CA ARG A 160 13.61 -17.45 -6.04
C ARG A 160 14.91 -16.68 -5.85
N PHE A 161 14.90 -15.36 -6.05
CA PHE A 161 16.10 -14.53 -5.93
C PHE A 161 16.41 -14.10 -4.50
N THR A 162 15.39 -13.90 -3.66
CA THR A 162 15.57 -13.31 -2.32
C THR A 162 15.44 -14.32 -1.17
N GLY A 163 14.87 -15.51 -1.44
CA GLY A 163 14.47 -16.47 -0.42
C GLY A 163 13.25 -16.04 0.42
N LYS A 164 12.67 -14.85 0.16
CA LYS A 164 11.55 -14.27 0.92
C LYS A 164 10.28 -14.27 0.08
N LYS A 165 9.13 -14.45 0.71
CA LYS A 165 7.83 -14.31 0.02
C LYS A 165 7.66 -12.88 -0.50
N GLY A 166 7.15 -12.71 -1.72
CA GLY A 166 6.77 -11.40 -2.25
C GLY A 166 5.45 -10.91 -1.65
N TYR A 167 5.16 -9.61 -1.79
CA TYR A 167 3.94 -8.96 -1.28
C TYR A 167 2.96 -8.56 -2.39
N PHE A 168 3.16 -9.00 -3.64
CA PHE A 168 2.45 -8.42 -4.79
C PHE A 168 0.96 -8.79 -4.88
N LEU A 169 0.49 -9.72 -4.04
CA LEU A 169 -0.93 -10.05 -3.88
C LEU A 169 -1.57 -9.36 -2.67
N SER A 170 -0.82 -8.53 -1.95
CA SER A 170 -1.35 -7.75 -0.83
C SER A 170 -2.21 -6.57 -1.32
N ARG A 171 -2.92 -5.96 -0.38
CA ARG A 171 -3.75 -4.78 -0.61
C ARG A 171 -3.31 -3.66 0.31
N ILE A 172 -3.62 -2.43 -0.06
CA ILE A 172 -3.39 -1.25 0.77
C ILE A 172 -4.74 -0.57 1.04
N ALA A 173 -4.85 0.07 2.20
CA ALA A 173 -5.93 0.99 2.53
C ALA A 173 -5.36 2.40 2.63
N TYR A 174 -6.13 3.40 2.21
CA TYR A 174 -5.73 4.80 2.27
C TYR A 174 -6.94 5.72 2.26
N VAL A 175 -6.75 6.97 2.67
CA VAL A 175 -7.79 8.00 2.62
C VAL A 175 -7.54 8.93 1.45
N THR A 176 -8.56 9.12 0.62
CA THR A 176 -8.56 10.11 -0.46
C THR A 176 -9.39 11.32 -0.06
N VAL A 177 -8.94 12.51 -0.47
CA VAL A 177 -9.65 13.77 -0.26
C VAL A 177 -9.84 14.46 -1.60
N THR A 178 -11.08 14.77 -1.95
CA THR A 178 -11.43 15.53 -3.15
C THR A 178 -12.29 16.75 -2.80
N GLY A 179 -12.30 17.75 -3.68
CA GLY A 179 -13.05 19.01 -3.48
C GLY A 179 -12.16 20.15 -3.00
N SER A 180 -12.33 21.33 -3.62
CA SER A 180 -11.40 22.46 -3.49
C SER A 180 -11.72 23.44 -2.34
N SER A 181 -12.87 23.31 -1.69
CA SER A 181 -13.31 24.17 -0.58
C SER A 181 -13.74 23.31 0.60
N ALA A 182 -13.59 23.82 1.84
CA ALA A 182 -13.90 23.09 3.07
C ALA A 182 -15.30 22.44 3.03
N ASP A 183 -16.32 23.18 2.59
CA ASP A 183 -17.72 22.74 2.55
C ASP A 183 -18.03 21.76 1.40
N LYS A 184 -17.05 21.45 0.55
CA LYS A 184 -17.18 20.52 -0.58
C LYS A 184 -16.20 19.35 -0.49
N ARG A 185 -15.44 19.23 0.61
CA ARG A 185 -14.48 18.14 0.77
C ARG A 185 -15.20 16.81 0.94
N GLN A 186 -14.80 15.82 0.15
CA GLN A 186 -15.19 14.42 0.33
C GLN A 186 -13.99 13.63 0.82
N PHE A 187 -14.17 12.91 1.93
CA PHE A 187 -13.21 11.93 2.43
C PHE A 187 -13.69 10.53 2.06
N ARG A 188 -12.81 9.71 1.47
CA ARG A 188 -13.11 8.31 1.18
C ARG A 188 -12.01 7.41 1.70
N LEU A 189 -12.40 6.41 2.49
CA LEU A 189 -11.55 5.26 2.78
C LEU A 189 -11.59 4.32 1.58
N VAL A 190 -10.44 4.08 0.98
CA VAL A 190 -10.27 3.28 -0.24
C VAL A 190 -9.38 2.08 0.07
N VAL A 191 -9.68 0.95 -0.56
CA VAL A 191 -8.83 -0.25 -0.61
C VAL A 191 -8.49 -0.53 -2.06
N SER A 192 -7.23 -0.86 -2.35
CA SER A 192 -6.76 -1.27 -3.68
C SER A 192 -5.79 -2.44 -3.57
N ASP A 193 -5.42 -3.03 -4.71
CA ASP A 193 -4.19 -3.82 -4.82
C ASP A 193 -2.99 -2.96 -4.38
N TYR A 194 -1.89 -3.60 -3.96
CA TYR A 194 -0.73 -2.88 -3.40
C TYR A 194 -0.15 -1.82 -4.36
N ASP A 195 -0.30 -2.03 -5.68
CA ASP A 195 0.16 -1.14 -6.73
C ASP A 195 -0.92 -0.13 -7.20
N GLY A 196 -2.02 0.00 -6.43
CA GLY A 196 -3.06 0.99 -6.69
C GLY A 196 -4.17 0.57 -7.62
N SER A 197 -4.07 -0.62 -8.23
CA SER A 197 -5.12 -1.13 -9.11
C SER A 197 -6.34 -1.62 -8.35
N HIS A 198 -7.47 -1.73 -9.04
CA HIS A 198 -8.76 -2.15 -8.47
C HIS A 198 -9.18 -1.38 -7.19
N PRO A 199 -9.17 -0.03 -7.21
CA PRO A 199 -9.61 0.75 -6.06
C PRO A 199 -11.11 0.55 -5.80
N SER A 200 -11.46 0.35 -4.53
CA SER A 200 -12.83 0.23 -4.04
C SER A 200 -13.03 1.10 -2.81
N THR A 201 -14.12 1.86 -2.77
CA THR A 201 -14.45 2.72 -1.63
C THR A 201 -15.15 1.92 -0.55
N VAL A 202 -14.55 1.87 0.64
CA VAL A 202 -15.10 1.19 1.83
C VAL A 202 -16.07 2.09 2.58
N TYR A 203 -15.73 3.37 2.73
CA TYR A 203 -16.52 4.35 3.46
C TYR A 203 -16.33 5.75 2.86
N SER A 204 -17.40 6.55 2.83
CA SER A 204 -17.39 7.94 2.37
C SER A 204 -18.01 8.86 3.42
N SER A 205 -17.46 10.06 3.55
CA SER A 205 -17.87 11.04 4.55
C SER A 205 -17.57 12.47 4.09
N GLN A 206 -18.38 13.42 4.55
CA GLN A 206 -18.09 14.86 4.47
C GLN A 206 -17.07 15.29 5.55
N ASP A 207 -17.03 14.53 6.64
CA ASP A 207 -16.09 14.72 7.75
C ASP A 207 -14.85 13.81 7.60
N PRO A 208 -13.70 14.18 8.20
CA PRO A 208 -12.47 13.42 8.09
C PRO A 208 -12.62 11.92 8.44
N ILE A 209 -11.82 11.12 7.74
CA ILE A 209 -11.55 9.71 8.05
C ILE A 209 -10.04 9.60 8.28
N MET A 210 -9.61 8.86 9.31
CA MET A 210 -8.21 8.74 9.67
C MET A 210 -7.84 7.33 10.15
N SER A 211 -6.54 7.04 10.12
CA SER A 211 -5.91 5.88 10.75
C SER A 211 -6.62 4.54 10.45
N PRO A 212 -6.75 4.15 9.16
CA PRO A 212 -7.23 2.82 8.84
C PRO A 212 -6.24 1.77 9.37
N ALA A 213 -6.76 0.64 9.85
CA ALA A 213 -5.96 -0.48 10.34
C ALA A 213 -6.60 -1.82 9.96
N TRP A 214 -5.82 -2.69 9.33
CA TRP A 214 -6.26 -4.00 8.86
C TRP A 214 -6.38 -5.01 10.00
N SER A 215 -7.46 -5.80 9.97
CA SER A 215 -7.45 -7.05 10.74
C SER A 215 -6.39 -8.01 10.18
N PRO A 216 -5.79 -8.88 11.02
CA PRO A 216 -4.72 -9.79 10.58
C PRO A 216 -5.12 -10.75 9.45
N ASP A 217 -6.42 -11.06 9.36
CA ASP A 217 -7.00 -11.90 8.31
C ASP A 217 -7.37 -11.13 7.03
N GLY A 218 -7.20 -9.80 7.02
CA GLY A 218 -7.49 -8.93 5.88
C GLY A 218 -8.98 -8.78 5.54
N LYS A 219 -9.90 -9.21 6.42
CA LYS A 219 -11.35 -9.17 6.17
C LYS A 219 -12.03 -7.93 6.70
N LYS A 220 -11.40 -7.19 7.61
CA LYS A 220 -11.97 -6.02 8.28
C LYS A 220 -10.99 -4.85 8.29
N LEU A 221 -11.55 -3.65 8.30
CA LEU A 221 -10.81 -2.42 8.59
C LEU A 221 -11.37 -1.77 9.84
N ALA A 222 -10.48 -1.42 10.78
CA ALA A 222 -10.76 -0.42 11.79
C ALA A 222 -10.39 0.96 11.23
N TYR A 223 -11.13 2.01 11.59
CA TYR A 223 -10.81 3.38 11.18
C TYR A 223 -11.48 4.39 12.12
N VAL A 224 -10.98 5.63 12.09
CA VAL A 224 -11.58 6.76 12.79
C VAL A 224 -12.53 7.49 11.86
N ALA A 225 -13.77 7.68 12.30
CA ALA A 225 -14.75 8.52 11.62
C ALA A 225 -15.13 9.70 12.52
N PHE A 226 -15.01 10.90 11.98
CA PHE A 226 -15.33 12.15 12.68
C PHE A 226 -16.78 12.56 12.46
N ASN A 227 -17.32 13.29 13.44
CA ASN A 227 -18.45 14.18 13.26
C ASN A 227 -18.01 15.56 13.75
N VAL A 228 -17.57 16.41 12.81
CA VAL A 228 -16.92 17.69 13.15
C VAL A 228 -17.93 18.62 13.83
N TYR A 229 -19.17 18.65 13.34
CA TYR A 229 -20.25 19.46 13.91
C TYR A 229 -20.50 19.15 15.39
N LYS A 230 -20.46 17.86 15.77
CA LYS A 230 -20.65 17.41 17.16
C LYS A 230 -19.36 17.40 17.98
N GLY A 231 -18.20 17.66 17.36
CA GLY A 231 -16.90 17.59 18.03
C GLY A 231 -16.54 16.20 18.55
N VAL A 232 -16.98 15.13 17.88
CA VAL A 232 -16.73 13.75 18.31
C VAL A 232 -16.01 12.94 17.25
N SER A 233 -15.10 12.07 17.70
CA SER A 233 -14.48 11.01 16.89
C SER A 233 -15.01 9.65 17.33
N SER A 234 -15.12 8.70 16.41
CA SER A 234 -15.50 7.31 16.70
C SER A 234 -14.57 6.33 16.03
N VAL A 235 -14.21 5.27 16.75
CA VAL A 235 -13.49 4.12 16.20
C VAL A 235 -14.51 3.09 15.74
N ARG A 236 -14.48 2.77 14.44
CA ARG A 236 -15.39 1.83 13.79
C ARG A 236 -14.61 0.66 13.22
N VAL A 237 -15.23 -0.52 13.22
CA VAL A 237 -14.76 -1.74 12.57
C VAL A 237 -15.76 -2.12 11.49
N GLN A 238 -15.31 -2.24 10.26
CA GLN A 238 -16.15 -2.58 9.11
C GLN A 238 -15.67 -3.88 8.46
N ASP A 239 -16.62 -4.79 8.23
CA ASP A 239 -16.41 -5.99 7.44
C ASP A 239 -16.44 -5.66 5.95
N LEU A 240 -15.38 -6.03 5.23
CA LEU A 240 -15.18 -5.62 3.84
C LEU A 240 -16.07 -6.38 2.85
N ALA A 241 -16.52 -7.58 3.19
CA ALA A 241 -17.36 -8.40 2.33
C ALA A 241 -18.84 -7.99 2.43
N THR A 242 -19.28 -7.70 3.66
CA THR A 242 -20.71 -7.42 3.95
C THR A 242 -21.03 -5.94 4.11
N GLY A 243 -20.01 -5.09 4.32
CA GLY A 243 -20.19 -3.68 4.67
C GLY A 243 -20.70 -3.45 6.10
N LYS A 244 -20.87 -4.49 6.92
CA LYS A 244 -21.39 -4.37 8.29
C LYS A 244 -20.41 -3.57 9.16
N VAL A 245 -20.91 -2.57 9.86
CA VAL A 245 -20.12 -1.68 10.74
C VAL A 245 -20.45 -1.93 12.22
N ARG A 246 -19.42 -1.95 13.06
CA ARG A 246 -19.50 -1.94 14.53
C ARG A 246 -18.70 -0.75 15.06
N THR A 247 -19.34 0.15 15.78
CA THR A 247 -18.65 1.19 16.55
C THR A 247 -18.15 0.57 17.86
N ILE A 248 -16.84 0.67 18.13
CA ILE A 248 -16.21 0.09 19.33
C ILE A 248 -15.83 1.14 20.37
N ALA A 249 -15.67 2.40 19.95
CA ALA A 249 -15.44 3.54 20.84
C ALA A 249 -16.06 4.81 20.23
N SER A 250 -16.71 5.61 21.07
CA SER A 250 -17.29 6.91 20.72
C SER A 250 -17.53 7.72 22.00
N GLY A 251 -17.93 8.98 21.85
CA GLY A 251 -18.28 9.86 22.96
C GLY A 251 -17.41 11.10 22.98
N SER A 252 -17.36 11.75 24.15
CA SER A 252 -16.53 12.93 24.37
C SER A 252 -15.04 12.61 24.27
N GLY A 253 -14.27 13.60 23.84
CA GLY A 253 -12.83 13.51 23.68
C GLY A 253 -12.38 12.69 22.47
N VAL A 254 -11.08 12.41 22.45
CA VAL A 254 -10.42 11.67 21.37
C VAL A 254 -10.78 10.19 21.49
N ASN A 255 -11.15 9.59 20.36
CA ASN A 255 -11.31 8.15 20.19
C ASN A 255 -10.67 7.82 18.83
N GLY A 256 -9.46 7.26 18.84
CA GLY A 256 -8.66 7.17 17.61
C GLY A 256 -7.55 6.13 17.63
N ALA A 257 -6.72 6.18 16.58
CA ALA A 257 -5.53 5.35 16.38
C ALA A 257 -5.74 3.85 16.72
N PRO A 258 -6.68 3.16 16.03
CA PRO A 258 -6.90 1.74 16.26
C PRO A 258 -5.72 0.90 15.75
N ALA A 259 -5.35 -0.14 16.49
CA ALA A 259 -4.39 -1.15 16.06
C ALA A 259 -4.84 -2.55 16.48
N TRP A 260 -4.88 -3.47 15.53
CA TRP A 260 -5.31 -4.85 15.77
C TRP A 260 -4.22 -5.66 16.48
N SER A 261 -4.62 -6.50 17.42
CA SER A 261 -3.75 -7.55 17.92
C SER A 261 -3.51 -8.60 16.82
N PRO A 262 -2.33 -9.27 16.79
CA PRO A 262 -2.00 -10.26 15.77
C PRO A 262 -2.95 -11.46 15.71
N ASP A 263 -3.60 -11.79 16.82
CA ASP A 263 -4.61 -12.85 16.92
C ASP A 263 -6.01 -12.42 16.43
N GLY A 264 -6.21 -11.13 16.13
CA GLY A 264 -7.46 -10.56 15.63
C GLY A 264 -8.58 -10.41 16.67
N ASN A 265 -8.33 -10.69 17.95
CA ASN A 265 -9.36 -10.68 19.00
C ASN A 265 -9.48 -9.35 19.74
N ARG A 266 -8.45 -8.50 19.66
CA ARG A 266 -8.36 -7.25 20.41
C ARG A 266 -7.97 -6.10 19.50
N ILE A 267 -8.38 -4.89 19.89
CA ILE A 267 -7.98 -3.64 19.24
C ILE A 267 -7.47 -2.70 20.32
N ALA A 268 -6.20 -2.31 20.22
CA ALA A 268 -5.67 -1.18 20.98
C ALA A 268 -6.17 0.12 20.34
N LEU A 269 -6.49 1.12 21.16
CA LEU A 269 -6.95 2.43 20.68
C LEU A 269 -6.62 3.52 21.69
N THR A 270 -6.62 4.76 21.22
CA THR A 270 -6.44 5.95 22.05
C THR A 270 -7.79 6.49 22.48
N LYS A 271 -7.95 6.77 23.78
CA LYS A 271 -9.16 7.42 24.31
C LYS A 271 -8.82 8.51 25.32
N SER A 272 -9.48 9.67 25.23
CA SER A 272 -9.39 10.74 26.23
C SER A 272 -10.76 11.10 26.82
N GLN A 273 -11.23 10.31 27.79
CA GLN A 273 -12.56 10.53 28.36
C GLN A 273 -12.63 11.75 29.31
N ASN A 274 -11.52 12.13 29.96
CA ASN A 274 -11.45 13.18 30.99
C ASN A 274 -10.22 14.12 30.86
N GLY A 275 -9.71 14.33 29.65
CA GLY A 275 -8.53 15.17 29.39
C GLY A 275 -7.40 14.39 28.74
N ASP A 276 -6.66 13.60 29.51
CA ASP A 276 -5.46 12.93 29.03
C ASP A 276 -5.75 11.75 28.11
N SER A 277 -4.95 11.61 27.05
CA SER A 277 -5.06 10.50 26.10
C SER A 277 -4.34 9.28 26.68
N ASN A 278 -5.06 8.17 26.79
CA ASN A 278 -4.50 6.93 27.30
C ASN A 278 -4.72 5.79 26.31
N ILE A 279 -3.93 4.73 26.42
CA ILE A 279 -4.07 3.51 25.65
C ILE A 279 -5.12 2.61 26.30
N TYR A 280 -6.07 2.16 25.49
CA TYR A 280 -7.10 1.19 25.86
C TYR A 280 -7.03 -0.01 24.94
N VAL A 281 -7.52 -1.15 25.41
CA VAL A 281 -7.70 -2.36 24.61
C VAL A 281 -9.16 -2.80 24.67
N TYR A 282 -9.76 -2.94 23.49
CA TYR A 282 -11.11 -3.44 23.29
C TYR A 282 -11.08 -4.91 22.91
N ASN A 283 -11.83 -5.75 23.62
CA ASN A 283 -12.02 -7.16 23.27
C ASN A 283 -13.25 -7.30 22.34
N LEU A 284 -13.05 -7.86 21.16
CA LEU A 284 -14.10 -7.96 20.14
C LEU A 284 -15.19 -8.99 20.49
N SER A 285 -14.87 -10.06 21.22
CA SER A 285 -15.84 -11.10 21.57
C SER A 285 -16.70 -10.69 22.76
N THR A 286 -16.09 -10.13 23.80
CA THR A 286 -16.81 -9.73 25.03
C THR A 286 -17.35 -8.31 24.98
N GLY A 287 -16.81 -7.45 24.11
CA GLY A 287 -17.11 -6.03 24.06
C GLY A 287 -16.55 -5.23 25.23
N GLN A 288 -15.68 -5.82 26.05
CA GLN A 288 -15.05 -5.15 27.20
C GLN A 288 -13.93 -4.21 26.75
N MET A 289 -13.81 -3.07 27.44
CA MET A 289 -12.77 -2.07 27.25
C MET A 289 -11.90 -2.01 28.50
N GLN A 290 -10.59 -2.20 28.35
CA GLN A 290 -9.61 -2.12 29.43
C GLN A 290 -8.67 -0.94 29.19
N GLN A 291 -8.46 -0.09 30.19
CA GLN A 291 -7.42 0.94 30.17
C GLN A 291 -6.07 0.31 30.52
N LEU A 292 -5.02 0.61 29.76
CA LEU A 292 -3.66 0.09 29.99
C LEU A 292 -2.69 1.13 30.54
N THR A 293 -2.85 2.40 30.15
CA THR A 293 -2.03 3.50 30.68
C THR A 293 -2.88 4.44 31.54
N HIS A 294 -2.25 5.01 32.57
CA HIS A 294 -2.90 5.89 33.56
C HIS A 294 -2.07 7.14 33.82
N SER A 295 -1.34 7.62 32.80
CA SER A 295 -0.46 8.77 32.94
C SER A 295 -1.20 10.08 32.63
N SER A 296 -0.68 11.20 33.12
CA SER A 296 -1.15 12.54 32.76
C SER A 296 -0.49 13.06 31.46
N SER A 297 0.15 12.16 30.72
CA SER A 297 0.80 12.44 29.44
C SER A 297 -0.13 12.01 28.30
N ILE A 298 0.17 12.44 27.08
CA ILE A 298 -0.52 11.95 25.90
C ILE A 298 0.10 10.60 25.53
N ASP A 299 -0.62 9.51 25.77
CA ASP A 299 -0.29 8.18 25.26
C ASP A 299 -1.21 7.84 24.07
N THR A 300 -0.65 7.60 22.89
CA THR A 300 -1.40 7.41 21.64
C THR A 300 -0.68 6.50 20.64
N GLU A 301 -1.31 6.20 19.49
CA GLU A 301 -0.66 5.53 18.35
C GLU A 301 -0.03 4.18 18.73
N ALA A 302 -0.81 3.33 19.39
CA ALA A 302 -0.37 2.00 19.79
C ALA A 302 -0.12 1.09 18.58
N ALA A 303 0.88 0.22 18.68
CA ALA A 303 1.18 -0.85 17.74
C ALA A 303 1.53 -2.13 18.50
N TRP A 304 0.98 -3.27 18.06
CA TRP A 304 1.23 -4.55 18.68
C TRP A 304 2.51 -5.17 18.17
N SER A 305 3.30 -5.79 19.07
CA SER A 305 4.36 -6.69 18.63
C SER A 305 3.76 -7.89 17.90
N PRO A 306 4.44 -8.50 16.90
CA PRO A 306 3.88 -9.60 16.12
C PRO A 306 3.54 -10.86 16.94
N ASP A 307 4.19 -11.04 18.09
CA ASP A 307 3.89 -12.11 19.05
C ASP A 307 2.70 -11.79 19.98
N GLY A 308 2.15 -10.57 19.93
CA GLY A 308 1.03 -10.10 20.75
C GLY A 308 1.36 -9.86 22.23
N GLN A 309 2.62 -9.97 22.63
CA GLN A 309 3.02 -9.86 24.03
C GLN A 309 3.24 -8.42 24.50
N LYS A 310 3.51 -7.51 23.56
CA LYS A 310 3.87 -6.12 23.84
C LYS A 310 3.10 -5.14 22.98
N ILE A 311 3.04 -3.90 23.46
CA ILE A 311 2.49 -2.76 22.74
C ILE A 311 3.54 -1.65 22.79
N ALA A 312 3.97 -1.19 21.61
CA ALA A 312 4.68 0.08 21.46
C ALA A 312 3.67 1.21 21.26
N PHE A 313 3.96 2.41 21.74
CA PHE A 313 3.06 3.55 21.62
C PHE A 313 3.83 4.87 21.72
N THR A 314 3.28 5.94 21.15
CA THR A 314 3.81 7.30 21.27
C THR A 314 3.43 7.88 22.63
N SER A 315 4.39 8.48 23.34
CA SER A 315 4.14 9.24 24.58
C SER A 315 4.99 10.49 24.69
N ASP A 316 4.41 11.58 25.21
CA ASP A 316 5.12 12.83 25.52
C ASP A 316 5.59 12.95 26.99
N ARG A 317 5.52 11.85 27.77
CA ARG A 317 5.93 11.83 29.18
C ARG A 317 7.37 12.28 29.48
N GLY A 318 8.23 12.28 28.47
CA GLY A 318 9.61 12.78 28.52
C GLY A 318 9.80 14.19 27.95
N GLY A 319 8.72 14.94 27.74
CA GLY A 319 8.69 16.26 27.13
C GLY A 319 8.29 16.22 25.65
N LYS A 320 9.16 15.71 24.77
CA LYS A 320 8.83 15.52 23.35
C LYS A 320 8.24 14.13 23.09
N PRO A 321 7.41 13.94 22.05
CA PRO A 321 6.89 12.62 21.68
C PRO A 321 8.02 11.63 21.40
N GLN A 322 7.95 10.47 22.04
CA GLN A 322 8.90 9.37 21.90
C GLN A 322 8.13 8.05 21.93
N ILE A 323 8.76 6.99 21.45
CA ILE A 323 8.15 5.66 21.48
C ILE A 323 8.52 4.96 22.77
N TYR A 324 7.50 4.41 23.42
CA TYR A 324 7.57 3.60 24.62
C TYR A 324 6.95 2.24 24.36
N GLU A 325 7.26 1.27 25.22
CA GLU A 325 6.78 -0.10 25.17
C GLU A 325 6.27 -0.53 26.54
N MET A 326 5.25 -1.38 26.54
CA MET A 326 4.77 -2.09 27.73
C MET A 326 4.28 -3.49 27.35
N SER A 327 4.00 -4.34 28.35
CA SER A 327 3.25 -5.57 28.11
C SER A 327 1.87 -5.26 27.54
N SER A 328 1.33 -6.13 26.69
CA SER A 328 -0.04 -6.02 26.17
C SER A 328 -1.13 -6.16 27.24
N HIS A 329 -0.77 -6.50 28.47
CA HIS A 329 -1.64 -6.51 29.65
C HIS A 329 -1.49 -5.24 30.52
N GLY A 330 -0.67 -4.28 30.09
CA GLY A 330 -0.31 -3.08 30.85
C GLY A 330 0.89 -3.29 31.76
N GLY A 331 1.10 -2.37 32.71
CA GLY A 331 2.18 -2.45 33.69
C GLY A 331 3.33 -1.48 33.41
N GLN A 332 4.56 -1.91 33.70
CA GLN A 332 5.74 -1.04 33.59
C GLN A 332 5.95 -0.60 32.13
N VAL A 333 6.15 0.71 31.96
CA VAL A 333 6.44 1.33 30.67
C VAL A 333 7.94 1.61 30.57
N GLN A 334 8.54 1.27 29.43
CA GLN A 334 9.93 1.53 29.09
C GLN A 334 10.03 2.37 27.82
N ARG A 335 10.99 3.31 27.76
CA ARG A 335 11.27 4.09 26.55
C ARG A 335 12.12 3.27 25.57
N LEU A 336 11.76 3.29 24.29
CA LEU A 336 12.52 2.64 23.22
C LEU A 336 13.43 3.61 22.46
N THR A 337 12.97 4.83 22.18
CA THR A 337 13.67 5.73 21.25
C THR A 337 14.37 6.88 21.96
N TYR A 338 15.63 7.11 21.60
CA TYR A 338 16.46 8.18 22.17
C TYR A 338 17.10 9.09 21.11
N ASP A 339 17.23 8.61 19.88
CA ASP A 339 17.78 9.35 18.75
C ASP A 339 16.72 10.25 18.08
N GLY A 340 17.15 11.39 17.54
CA GLY A 340 16.25 12.36 16.90
C GLY A 340 15.53 13.29 17.88
N GLN A 341 14.77 14.27 17.36
CA GLN A 341 14.09 15.26 18.20
C GLN A 341 12.77 14.73 18.78
N SER A 342 12.02 13.95 17.99
CA SER A 342 10.83 13.21 18.41
C SER A 342 10.68 11.97 17.55
N ASN A 343 9.99 10.95 18.08
CA ASN A 343 9.71 9.69 17.40
C ASN A 343 8.26 9.27 17.70
N GLN A 344 7.49 8.95 16.67
CA GLN A 344 6.03 8.75 16.75
C GLN A 344 5.57 7.67 15.77
N ARG A 345 4.31 7.22 15.90
CA ARG A 345 3.65 6.25 15.01
C ARG A 345 4.50 4.98 14.80
N PRO A 346 4.78 4.21 15.87
CA PRO A 346 5.49 2.95 15.75
C PRO A 346 4.72 1.98 14.85
N ASP A 347 5.43 1.21 14.04
CA ASP A 347 4.91 0.03 13.35
C ASP A 347 5.95 -1.08 13.39
N PHE A 348 5.56 -2.26 13.88
CA PHE A 348 6.48 -3.39 13.98
C PHE A 348 6.60 -4.10 12.63
N SER A 349 7.82 -4.45 12.26
CA SER A 349 8.03 -5.40 11.17
C SER A 349 7.38 -6.75 11.49
N PRO A 350 6.88 -7.50 10.49
CA PRO A 350 6.20 -8.78 10.72
C PRO A 350 7.01 -9.85 11.46
N ASP A 351 8.36 -9.77 11.42
CA ASP A 351 9.25 -10.69 12.13
C ASP A 351 9.68 -10.18 13.51
N GLY A 352 9.21 -8.99 13.92
CA GLY A 352 9.44 -8.40 15.24
C GLY A 352 10.85 -7.87 15.46
N LYS A 353 11.70 -7.79 14.43
CA LYS A 353 13.11 -7.37 14.59
C LYS A 353 13.32 -5.87 14.39
N LEU A 354 12.45 -5.25 13.62
CA LEU A 354 12.50 -3.83 13.28
C LEU A 354 11.23 -3.10 13.72
N LEU A 355 11.39 -1.80 13.96
CA LEU A 355 10.32 -0.86 14.24
C LEU A 355 10.44 0.33 13.27
N ALA A 356 9.44 0.56 12.43
CA ALA A 356 9.33 1.77 11.63
C ALA A 356 8.66 2.87 12.47
N MET A 357 9.04 4.12 12.21
CA MET A 357 8.53 5.27 12.95
C MET A 357 8.66 6.55 12.12
N VAL A 358 7.86 7.54 12.48
CA VAL A 358 8.07 8.93 12.06
C VAL A 358 9.07 9.57 13.01
N GLN A 359 10.20 10.03 12.49
CA GLN A 359 11.24 10.71 13.25
C GLN A 359 11.35 12.17 12.81
N GLN A 360 11.27 13.09 13.77
CA GLN A 360 11.55 14.51 13.55
C GLN A 360 13.06 14.77 13.69
N SER A 361 13.61 15.47 12.70
CA SER A 361 15.00 15.95 12.70
C SER A 361 15.05 17.39 12.16
N ALA A 362 16.25 17.97 12.07
CA ALA A 362 16.43 19.30 11.45
C ALA A 362 15.89 19.38 10.00
N ASN A 363 15.79 18.24 9.32
CA ASN A 363 15.32 18.13 7.93
C ASN A 363 13.81 17.79 7.83
N GLY A 364 13.04 18.00 8.90
CA GLY A 364 11.61 17.68 8.97
C GLY A 364 11.31 16.27 9.49
N PHE A 365 10.09 15.82 9.23
CA PHE A 365 9.55 14.50 9.55
C PHE A 365 9.88 13.50 8.44
N ARG A 366 10.56 12.42 8.81
CA ARG A 366 11.00 11.36 7.92
C ARG A 366 10.69 10.00 8.51
N ILE A 367 10.58 8.99 7.66
CA ILE A 367 10.47 7.60 8.08
C ILE A 367 11.85 7.09 8.49
N ALA A 368 11.93 6.58 9.70
CA ALA A 368 13.10 5.90 10.24
C ALA A 368 12.76 4.45 10.59
N VAL A 369 13.79 3.60 10.62
CA VAL A 369 13.70 2.21 11.04
C VAL A 369 14.70 1.97 12.17
N MET A 370 14.24 1.42 13.28
CA MET A 370 15.04 1.02 14.42
C MET A 370 15.20 -0.50 14.43
N ASN A 371 16.43 -0.98 14.62
CA ASN A 371 16.69 -2.39 14.90
C ASN A 371 16.53 -2.64 16.41
N LEU A 372 15.60 -3.51 16.79
CA LEU A 372 15.24 -3.73 18.19
C LEU A 372 16.28 -4.55 18.98
N ALA A 373 17.20 -5.23 18.29
CA ALA A 373 18.24 -6.02 18.95
C ALA A 373 19.41 -5.16 19.44
N ASN A 374 19.71 -4.04 18.76
CA ASN A 374 20.87 -3.20 19.06
C ASN A 374 20.55 -1.69 19.12
N ASN A 375 19.28 -1.32 19.01
CA ASN A 375 18.77 0.04 19.04
C ASN A 375 19.30 0.97 17.93
N ASN A 376 19.94 0.44 16.88
CA ASN A 376 20.43 1.26 15.77
C ASN A 376 19.26 1.84 14.97
N VAL A 377 19.27 3.16 14.77
CA VAL A 377 18.27 3.89 13.98
C VAL A 377 18.85 4.34 12.64
N ARG A 378 18.07 4.16 11.58
CA ARG A 378 18.40 4.63 10.23
C ARG A 378 17.21 5.35 9.61
N VAL A 379 17.44 6.53 9.05
CA VAL A 379 16.42 7.25 8.26
C VAL A 379 16.37 6.65 6.85
N VAL A 380 15.19 6.36 6.34
CA VAL A 380 15.00 5.67 5.05
C VAL A 380 14.30 6.52 4.00
N SER A 381 13.48 7.49 4.40
CA SER A 381 12.81 8.40 3.47
C SER A 381 13.51 9.77 3.35
N ASP A 382 13.12 10.56 2.35
CA ASP A 382 13.75 11.86 2.08
C ASP A 382 13.11 13.03 2.86
N GLY A 383 11.84 12.92 3.26
CA GLY A 383 11.12 13.99 3.95
C GLY A 383 10.63 15.11 3.03
N PRO A 384 10.25 16.28 3.59
CA PRO A 384 10.31 16.65 5.01
C PRO A 384 9.00 16.46 5.78
N LEU A 385 7.95 15.93 5.15
CA LEU A 385 6.62 15.76 5.72
C LEU A 385 6.11 14.34 5.46
N ASP A 386 6.94 13.37 5.82
CA ASP A 386 6.59 11.96 5.70
C ASP A 386 5.92 11.47 6.98
N ASP A 387 4.87 10.68 6.82
CA ASP A 387 4.00 10.26 7.91
C ASP A 387 3.42 8.86 7.68
N SER A 388 2.89 8.25 8.74
CA SER A 388 2.10 7.00 8.71
C SER A 388 2.84 5.82 8.05
N PRO A 389 4.01 5.40 8.57
CA PRO A 389 4.69 4.23 8.04
C PRO A 389 3.88 2.95 8.31
N ALA A 390 3.84 2.05 7.32
CA ALA A 390 3.27 0.72 7.42
C ALA A 390 4.15 -0.29 6.68
N PHE A 391 4.64 -1.32 7.36
CA PHE A 391 5.41 -2.39 6.76
C PHE A 391 4.56 -3.21 5.78
N ALA A 392 5.16 -3.55 4.64
CA ALA A 392 4.69 -4.64 3.81
C ALA A 392 4.64 -5.95 4.62
N PRO A 393 3.73 -6.88 4.33
CA PRO A 393 3.54 -8.08 5.15
C PRO A 393 4.70 -9.08 5.10
N ASN A 394 5.71 -8.86 4.26
CA ASN A 394 6.98 -9.60 4.26
C ASN A 394 8.15 -8.84 4.91
N GLY A 395 7.89 -7.63 5.43
CA GLY A 395 8.87 -6.76 6.08
C GLY A 395 9.99 -6.24 5.16
N GLN A 396 9.79 -6.17 3.83
CA GLN A 396 10.83 -5.73 2.89
C GLN A 396 10.64 -4.31 2.36
N ALA A 397 9.44 -3.75 2.50
CA ALA A 397 9.13 -2.37 2.12
C ALA A 397 8.29 -1.71 3.22
N ILE A 398 8.27 -0.38 3.22
CA ILE A 398 7.45 0.46 4.08
C ILE A 398 6.66 1.40 3.17
N LEU A 399 5.33 1.38 3.30
CA LEU A 399 4.42 2.35 2.71
C LEU A 399 4.29 3.53 3.66
N TYR A 400 4.26 4.74 3.13
CA TYR A 400 4.07 5.96 3.93
C TYR A 400 3.40 7.05 3.09
N ALA A 401 2.84 8.06 3.75
CA ALA A 401 2.34 9.26 3.10
C ALA A 401 3.44 10.31 3.05
N THR A 402 3.53 11.03 1.94
CA THR A 402 4.47 12.14 1.78
C THR A 402 3.75 13.37 1.24
N GLN A 403 4.10 14.55 1.77
CA GLN A 403 3.52 15.82 1.34
C GLN A 403 4.53 16.61 0.50
N GLY A 404 4.22 16.76 -0.80
CA GLY A 404 4.95 17.58 -1.75
C GLY A 404 4.03 18.59 -2.46
N SER A 405 4.22 18.81 -3.77
CA SER A 405 3.28 19.61 -4.58
C SER A 405 1.89 18.96 -4.71
N SER A 406 1.81 17.65 -4.55
CA SER A 406 0.60 16.88 -4.30
C SER A 406 0.85 15.84 -3.20
N ASN A 407 -0.14 15.61 -2.34
CA ASN A 407 -0.07 14.55 -1.33
C ASN A 407 -0.13 13.20 -2.03
N SER A 408 0.86 12.35 -1.78
CA SER A 408 0.98 11.03 -2.42
C SER A 408 1.37 9.98 -1.39
N LEU A 409 1.21 8.72 -1.79
CA LEU A 409 1.79 7.60 -1.06
C LEU A 409 3.14 7.28 -1.68
N ALA A 410 4.05 6.73 -0.88
CA ALA A 410 5.34 6.27 -1.35
C ALA A 410 5.68 4.95 -0.68
N THR A 411 6.45 4.12 -1.38
CA THR A 411 7.10 2.97 -0.77
C THR A 411 8.60 3.18 -0.74
N VAL A 412 9.22 2.69 0.32
CA VAL A 412 10.67 2.65 0.47
C VAL A 412 11.08 1.27 0.94
N SER A 413 12.11 0.72 0.31
CA SER A 413 12.79 -0.47 0.82
C SER A 413 13.26 -0.27 2.25
N VAL A 414 13.27 -1.34 3.05
CA VAL A 414 13.76 -1.26 4.44
C VAL A 414 15.20 -0.76 4.50
N ASP A 415 15.99 -0.98 3.44
CA ASP A 415 17.37 -0.51 3.32
C ASP A 415 17.52 0.96 2.82
N GLY A 416 16.42 1.61 2.43
CA GLY A 416 16.37 3.01 2.01
C GLY A 416 16.88 3.28 0.59
N LYS A 417 17.27 2.24 -0.16
CA LYS A 417 17.93 2.41 -1.47
C LYS A 417 16.94 2.50 -2.62
N ALA A 418 15.86 1.74 -2.54
CA ALA A 418 14.79 1.71 -3.52
C ALA A 418 13.56 2.48 -3.05
N LYS A 419 12.98 3.28 -3.94
CA LYS A 419 11.81 4.12 -3.68
C LYS A 419 10.86 4.14 -4.88
N SER A 420 9.57 4.14 -4.59
CA SER A 420 8.52 4.39 -5.57
C SER A 420 7.47 5.33 -5.00
N THR A 421 6.79 6.05 -5.86
CA THR A 421 5.66 6.91 -5.52
C THR A 421 4.39 6.28 -6.09
N LEU A 422 3.30 6.34 -5.33
CA LEU A 422 1.95 5.99 -5.76
C LEU A 422 1.10 7.27 -5.71
N SER A 423 0.72 7.79 -6.87
CA SER A 423 0.02 9.07 -6.99
C SER A 423 -1.31 8.93 -7.74
N GLN A 424 -2.30 9.77 -7.41
CA GLN A 424 -3.56 9.88 -8.16
C GLN A 424 -4.06 11.33 -8.10
N ALA A 425 -5.14 11.63 -8.83
CA ALA A 425 -5.82 12.91 -8.70
C ALA A 425 -6.43 13.08 -7.29
N GLY A 426 -6.15 14.23 -6.66
CA GLY A 426 -6.59 14.54 -5.30
C GLY A 426 -5.52 14.28 -4.24
N GLU A 427 -5.86 14.51 -2.98
CA GLU A 427 -4.95 14.24 -1.84
C GLU A 427 -5.10 12.79 -1.40
N VAL A 428 -3.97 12.12 -1.13
CA VAL A 428 -3.92 10.78 -0.54
C VAL A 428 -3.11 10.80 0.75
N ARG A 429 -3.59 10.09 1.78
CA ARG A 429 -2.97 10.08 3.12
C ARG A 429 -3.37 8.85 3.94
N GLU A 430 -2.77 8.75 5.13
CA GLU A 430 -3.09 7.74 6.16
C GLU A 430 -3.09 6.30 5.59
N PRO A 431 -2.00 5.86 4.93
CA PRO A 431 -1.94 4.51 4.39
C PRO A 431 -1.87 3.44 5.50
N ALA A 432 -2.37 2.26 5.17
CA ALA A 432 -2.14 1.04 5.92
C ALA A 432 -1.93 -0.13 4.96
N TRP A 433 -0.86 -0.89 5.17
CA TRP A 433 -0.57 -2.07 4.37
C TRP A 433 -1.32 -3.28 4.93
N GLY A 434 -2.10 -3.95 4.08
CA GLY A 434 -2.82 -5.16 4.45
C GLY A 434 -1.93 -6.40 4.52
N PRO A 435 -2.45 -7.49 5.13
CA PRO A 435 -1.74 -8.77 5.16
C PRO A 435 -1.56 -9.35 3.76
N LEU A 436 -0.76 -10.42 3.64
CA LEU A 436 -0.65 -11.17 2.39
C LEU A 436 -2.05 -11.64 1.94
N GLY A 437 -2.44 -11.26 0.72
CA GLY A 437 -3.55 -11.91 0.03
C GLY A 437 -3.09 -13.30 -0.42
N TYR A 438 -3.94 -14.30 -0.21
CA TYR A 438 -3.72 -15.68 -0.67
C TYR A 438 -4.44 -15.92 -1.99
#